data_AF-A0A6N9VCH5-F1
#
_entry.id   AF-A0A6N9VCH5-F1
#
_cell.length_a   1.000
_cell.length_b   1.000
_cell.length_c   1.000
_cell.angle_alpha   90.00
_cell.angle_beta   90.00
_cell.angle_gamma   90.00
#
_symmetry.space_group_name_H-M   'P 1'
#
loop_
_entity.id
_entity.type
_entity.pdbx_description
1 polymer ?
#
loop_
_entity_poly.entity_id
_entity_poly.type
_entity_poly.pdbx_seq_one_letter_code
_entity_poly.pdbx_strand_id
1 'polypeptide(L)' 'HQDVPFSRLIEELAPDRDTSRTPLVQALVALQNAPGSTFDLPGLRVAEQPIPREAAQFELSLHFQQTGDGALAAVA' A
#
# COMPACT_ATOMS: atom_id res chain seq x y z
N HIS A 1 -19.79 1.09 -1.63
CA HIS A 1 -19.86 0.09 -2.71
C HIS A 1 -18.50 -0.62 -2.86
N GLN A 2 -18.05 -1.35 -1.83
CA GLN A 2 -16.80 -2.12 -1.91
C GLN A 2 -16.99 -3.46 -2.64
N ASP A 3 -18.23 -3.78 -3.00
CA ASP A 3 -18.61 -5.05 -3.65
C ASP A 3 -18.30 -5.08 -5.15
N VAL A 4 -17.92 -3.93 -5.73
CA VAL A 4 -17.57 -3.81 -7.15
C VAL A 4 -16.05 -3.83 -7.28
N PRO A 5 -15.47 -4.82 -7.98
CA PRO A 5 -14.05 -4.83 -8.28
C PRO A 5 -13.65 -3.62 -9.12
N PHE A 6 -12.51 -3.00 -8.81
CA PHE A 6 -11.97 -1.89 -9.59
C PHE A 6 -11.76 -2.24 -11.07
N SER A 7 -11.44 -3.50 -11.38
CA SER A 7 -11.32 -3.99 -12.76
C SER A 7 -12.61 -3.83 -13.57
N ARG A 8 -13.78 -4.03 -12.94
CA ARG A 8 -15.08 -3.86 -13.60
C ARG A 8 -15.33 -2.40 -13.97
N LEU A 9 -14.85 -1.45 -13.15
CA LEU A 9 -14.95 -0.03 -13.47
C LEU A 9 -14.10 0.34 -14.69
N ILE A 10 -12.91 -0.24 -14.82
CA ILE A 10 -12.05 -0.03 -15.99
C ILE A 10 -12.70 -0.59 -17.25
N GLU A 11 -13.29 -1.79 -17.17
CA GLU A 11 -13.98 -2.43 -18.29
C GLU A 11 -15.16 -1.59 -18.81
N GLU A 12 -16.02 -1.11 -17.90
CA GLU A 12 -17.23 -0.37 -18.26
C GLU A 12 -16.94 1.06 -18.72
N LEU A 13 -15.96 1.73 -18.10
CA LEU A 13 -15.60 3.11 -18.46
C LEU A 13 -14.69 3.17 -19.70
N ALA A 14 -14.01 2.07 -20.04
CA ALA A 14 -13.11 1.94 -21.17
C ALA A 14 -12.25 3.19 -21.44
N PRO A 15 -11.50 3.69 -20.44
CA PRO A 15 -10.76 4.94 -20.57
C PRO A 15 -9.66 4.81 -21.64
N ASP A 16 -9.32 5.94 -22.28
CA ASP A 16 -8.22 6.00 -23.24
C ASP A 16 -6.94 5.45 -22.61
N ARG A 17 -6.32 4.48 -23.29
CA ARG A 17 -5.18 3.75 -22.77
C ARG A 17 -3.89 4.55 -22.95
N ASP A 18 -3.34 5.02 -21.84
CA ASP A 18 -2.00 5.60 -21.75
C ASP A 18 -1.08 4.66 -20.95
N THR A 19 -0.05 4.11 -21.59
CA THR A 19 0.89 3.18 -20.92
C THR A 19 1.83 3.86 -19.93
N SER A 20 1.85 5.19 -19.88
CA SER A 20 2.63 5.96 -18.91
C SER A 20 1.88 6.22 -17.60
N ARG A 21 0.59 5.87 -17.51
CA ARG A 21 -0.27 6.21 -16.37
C ARG A 21 -1.09 5.02 -15.88
N THR A 22 -1.41 5.04 -14.60
CA THR A 22 -2.38 4.12 -14.00
C THR A 22 -3.82 4.55 -14.34
N PRO A 23 -4.70 3.59 -14.69
CA PRO A 23 -6.07 3.91 -15.08
C PRO A 23 -6.86 4.44 -13.87
N LEU A 24 -7.65 5.49 -14.11
CA LEU A 24 -8.60 6.14 -13.18
C LEU A 24 -8.00 6.83 -11.94
N VAL A 25 -6.87 6.37 -11.41
CA VAL A 25 -6.22 6.96 -10.22
C VAL A 25 -4.71 7.02 -10.41
N GLN A 26 -4.07 8.09 -9.93
CA GLN A 26 -2.61 8.30 -10.06
C GLN A 26 -1.89 8.35 -8.71
N ALA A 27 -2.65 8.49 -7.61
CA ALA A 27 -2.11 8.54 -6.25
C ALA A 27 -2.78 7.48 -5.37
N LEU A 28 -1.96 6.79 -4.57
CA LEU A 28 -2.39 5.83 -3.57
C LEU A 28 -2.10 6.36 -2.17
N VAL A 29 -3.06 6.22 -1.27
CA VAL A 29 -2.87 6.40 0.18
C VAL A 29 -3.27 5.10 0.87
N ALA A 30 -2.34 4.50 1.60
CA ALA A 30 -2.57 3.27 2.35
C ALA A 30 -2.26 3.49 3.83
N LEU A 31 -3.18 3.08 4.70
CA LEU A 31 -2.99 3.07 6.15
C LEU A 31 -2.90 1.63 6.63
N GLN A 32 -1.75 1.27 7.21
CA GLN A 32 -1.52 0.01 7.91
C GLN A 32 -1.81 0.22 9.40
N ASN A 33 -3.04 -0.10 9.79
CA ASN A 33 -3.52 0.00 11.17
C ASN A 33 -3.55 -1.36 11.89
N ALA A 34 -3.12 -2.44 11.23
CA ALA A 34 -2.97 -3.73 11.88
C ALA A 34 -1.74 -3.69 12.81
N PRO A 35 -1.83 -4.23 14.05
CA PRO A 35 -0.70 -4.30 14.95
C PRO A 35 0.43 -5.12 14.32
N GLY A 36 1.66 -4.60 14.37
CA GLY A 36 2.84 -5.31 13.89
C GLY A 36 2.98 -6.67 14.57
N SER A 37 3.17 -7.73 13.79
CA SER A 37 3.39 -9.07 14.34
C SER A 37 4.84 -9.21 14.78
N THR A 38 5.06 -9.32 16.10
CA THR A 38 6.34 -9.84 16.58
C THR A 38 6.45 -11.31 16.24
N PHE A 39 7.44 -11.66 15.41
CA PHE A 39 7.82 -13.05 15.18
C PHE A 39 8.60 -13.57 16.38
N ASP A 40 8.00 -14.46 17.16
CA ASP A 40 8.67 -15.18 18.24
C ASP A 40 9.24 -16.51 17.72
N LEU A 41 10.57 -16.59 17.69
CA LEU A 41 11.31 -17.78 17.29
C LEU A 41 12.23 -18.17 18.46
N PRO A 42 11.97 -19.31 19.15
CA PRO A 42 12.72 -19.69 20.33
C PRO A 42 14.23 -19.73 20.09
N GLY A 43 14.99 -19.05 20.94
CA GLY A 43 16.46 -18.99 20.85
C GLY A 43 17.01 -18.05 19.79
N LEU A 44 16.16 -17.31 19.06
CA LEU A 44 16.57 -16.35 18.03
C LEU A 44 16.14 -14.93 18.40
N ARG A 45 16.97 -13.97 18.06
CA ARG A 45 16.62 -12.54 18.10
C ARG A 45 16.18 -12.12 16.71
N VAL A 46 14.90 -11.74 16.58
CA VAL A 46 14.31 -11.28 15.33
C VAL A 46 14.28 -9.76 15.32
N ALA A 47 14.55 -9.16 14.16
CA ALA A 47 14.37 -7.74 13.91
C ALA A 47 13.82 -7.58 12.49
N GLU A 48 13.05 -6.51 12.26
CA GLU A 48 12.57 -6.18 10.93
C GLU A 48 13.74 -5.84 10.00
N GLN A 49 13.69 -6.39 8.78
CA GLN A 49 14.61 -6.05 7.72
C GLN A 49 13.82 -5.28 6.64
N PRO A 50 14.06 -3.98 6.45
CA PRO A 50 13.38 -3.22 5.40
C PRO A 50 13.78 -3.77 4.03
N ILE A 51 12.79 -4.11 3.22
CA ILE A 51 12.97 -4.45 1.82
C ILE A 51 12.84 -3.16 1.01
N PRO A 52 13.87 -2.77 0.23
CA PRO A 52 13.78 -1.57 -0.59
C PRO A 52 12.68 -1.72 -1.64
N ARG A 53 11.90 -0.66 -1.84
CA ARG A 53 11.02 -0.57 -3.00
C ARG A 53 11.81 -0.14 -4.22
N GLU A 54 11.87 -1.02 -5.20
CA GLU A 54 12.63 -0.79 -6.44
C GLU A 54 11.80 -0.05 -7.50
N ALA A 55 10.47 -0.09 -7.40
CA ALA A 55 9.57 0.55 -8.34
C ALA A 55 8.31 1.10 -7.65
N ALA A 56 7.84 2.25 -8.14
CA ALA A 56 6.55 2.80 -7.77
C ALA A 56 5.46 2.26 -8.70
N GLN A 57 4.37 1.74 -8.13
CA GLN A 57 3.23 1.24 -8.91
C GLN A 57 2.28 2.35 -9.38
N PHE A 58 2.32 3.50 -8.69
CA PHE A 58 1.56 4.72 -8.97
C PHE A 58 2.51 5.90 -9.05
N GLU A 59 2.08 7.00 -9.66
CA GLU A 59 2.87 8.24 -9.72
C GLU A 59 3.21 8.75 -8.30
N LEU A 60 2.29 8.59 -7.35
CA LEU A 60 2.50 8.87 -5.94
C LEU A 60 1.95 7.73 -5.07
N SER A 61 2.75 7.22 -4.14
CA SER A 61 2.30 6.24 -3.15
C SER A 61 2.69 6.70 -1.75
N LEU A 62 1.69 6.92 -0.90
CA LEU A 62 1.87 7.32 0.50
C LEU A 62 1.40 6.18 1.40
N HIS A 63 2.30 5.69 2.24
CA HIS A 63 1.99 4.65 3.20
C HIS A 63 2.15 5.19 4.60
N PHE A 64 1.19 4.86 5.45
CA PHE A 64 1.17 5.26 6.85
C PHE A 64 1.05 4.03 7.74
N GLN A 65 1.66 4.09 8.90
CA GLN A 65 1.47 3.15 9.99
C GLN A 65 0.96 3.90 11.22
N GLN A 66 0.04 3.27 11.95
CA GLN A 66 -0.39 3.81 13.24
C GLN A 66 0.61 3.41 14.32
N THR A 67 1.14 4.39 15.05
CA THR A 67 2.04 4.18 16.19
C THR A 67 1.25 3.81 17.44
N GLY A 68 1.92 3.28 18.47
CA GLY A 68 1.26 2.83 19.71
C GLY A 68 0.55 3.93 20.51
N ASP A 69 0.91 5.19 20.29
CA ASP A 69 0.24 6.39 20.84
C ASP A 69 -0.89 6.93 19.95
N GLY A 70 -1.18 6.25 18.83
CA GLY A 70 -2.27 6.56 17.92
C GLY A 70 -1.92 7.56 16.81
N ALA A 71 -0.70 8.10 16.78
CA ALA A 71 -0.23 8.96 15.69
C ALA A 71 0.01 8.18 14.39
N LEU A 72 0.13 8.90 13.27
CA LEU A 72 0.44 8.31 11.95
C LEU A 72 1.88 8.62 11.57
N ALA A 73 2.68 7.57 11.39
CA ALA A 73 4.02 7.67 10.83
C ALA A 73 3.99 7.36 9.33
N ALA A 74 4.59 8.22 8.51
CA ALA A 74 4.80 7.93 7.10
C ALA A 74 5.91 6.89 6.95
N VAL A 75 5.67 5.87 6.13
CA VAL A 75 6.61 4.78 5.85
C VAL A 75 6.87 4.70 4.34
N ALA A 76 8.12 4.37 3.99
CA ALA A 76 8.60 4.32 2.62
C ALA A 76 8.11 3.07 1.87
#